data_AF-A0A7V9T9F3-F1
#
_entry.id   AF-A0A7V9T9F3-F1
#
_cell.length_a   1.000
_cell.length_b   1.000
_cell.length_c   1.000
_cell.angle_alpha   90.00
_cell.angle_beta   90.00
_cell.angle_gamma   90.00
#
_symmetry.space_group_name_H-M   'P 1'
#
loop_
_entity.id
_entity.type
_entity.pdbx_description
1 polymer ?
#
loop_
_entity_poly.entity_id
_entity_poly.type
_entity_poly.pdbx_seq_one_letter_code
_entity_poly.pdbx_strand_id
1 'polypeptide(L)'
;VHEYELEAQFRCGGSEAFVSWVENTLELQRTPHVMWDPTEEFDFDIVDSPQELEALIRTRAGEGYSARLTAGFCWSWSNPRPDGTLESDVVVGDWSMPWNAKPDAGRLAAGIPKSNYWASDAGGLEQVGCVYTAQGFEYDYAGVIFGRDLVYRPREGWVGQPEYSKDNVVRRARRGSVLFADLVKHTYRVLLTRGLRGCYVYFEDGPTRDYFLSRIEHGTAP
;
A
#
# COMPACT_ATOMS: atom_id res chain seq x y z
N VAL A 1 -30.57 20.09 -5.64
CA VAL A 1 -29.83 19.07 -6.40
C VAL A 1 -29.30 18.11 -5.37
N HIS A 2 -29.88 16.91 -5.27
CA HIS A 2 -29.39 15.87 -4.38
C HIS A 2 -28.31 15.13 -5.17
N GLU A 3 -27.05 15.39 -4.85
CA GLU A 3 -25.94 14.54 -5.26
C GLU A 3 -26.09 13.20 -4.56
N TYR A 4 -26.38 12.17 -5.35
CA TYR A 4 -26.23 10.80 -4.91
C TYR A 4 -24.73 10.49 -5.01
N GLU A 5 -24.02 10.58 -3.90
CA GLU A 5 -22.74 9.88 -3.75
C GLU A 5 -23.05 8.39 -3.89
N LEU A 6 -22.47 7.76 -4.90
CA LEU A 6 -22.44 6.31 -5.05
C LEU A 6 -21.55 5.74 -3.94
N GLU A 7 -22.12 5.63 -2.74
CA GLU A 7 -21.56 4.88 -1.62
C GLU A 7 -21.27 3.45 -2.06
N ALA A 8 -20.04 3.00 -1.80
CA ALA A 8 -19.68 1.61 -1.59
C ALA A 8 -20.13 0.62 -2.68
N GLN A 9 -19.25 0.37 -3.67
CA GLN A 9 -19.14 -0.99 -4.17
C GLN A 9 -18.96 -1.90 -2.94
N PHE A 10 -19.93 -2.78 -2.71
CA PHE A 10 -20.15 -3.59 -1.52
C PHE A 10 -18.85 -4.12 -0.90
N ARG A 11 -18.28 -3.35 0.03
CA ARG A 11 -17.29 -3.84 0.97
C ARG A 11 -18.06 -4.64 2.01
N CYS A 12 -17.86 -5.95 2.05
CA CYS A 12 -18.40 -6.80 3.11
C CYS A 12 -17.92 -6.24 4.46
N GLY A 13 -18.72 -6.42 5.54
CA GLY A 13 -18.54 -5.71 6.81
C GLY A 13 -17.11 -5.67 7.37
N GLY A 14 -16.34 -6.75 7.22
CA GLY A 14 -14.93 -6.80 7.66
C GLY A 14 -14.02 -5.78 6.96
N SER A 15 -14.30 -5.41 5.71
CA SER A 15 -13.53 -4.39 4.98
C SER A 15 -13.85 -2.97 5.47
N GLU A 16 -15.06 -2.70 5.95
CA GLU A 16 -15.42 -1.39 6.54
C GLU A 16 -14.76 -1.19 7.91
N ALA A 17 -14.81 -2.22 8.77
CA ALA A 17 -14.10 -2.22 10.05
C ALA A 17 -12.58 -2.02 9.84
N PHE A 18 -12.00 -2.68 8.84
CA PHE A 18 -10.58 -2.54 8.50
C PHE A 18 -10.23 -1.11 8.06
N VAL A 19 -11.02 -0.51 7.16
CA VAL A 19 -10.83 0.89 6.75
C VAL A 19 -10.91 1.83 7.96
N SER A 20 -11.91 1.61 8.81
CA SER A 20 -12.13 2.40 10.03
C SER A 20 -10.92 2.33 10.97
N TRP A 21 -10.33 1.13 11.13
CA TRP A 21 -9.12 0.91 11.91
C TRP A 21 -7.88 1.55 11.28
N VAL A 22 -7.69 1.44 9.97
CA VAL A 22 -6.58 2.09 9.24
C VAL A 22 -6.66 3.61 9.41
N GLU A 23 -7.84 4.21 9.26
CA GLU A 23 -8.03 5.66 9.45
C GLU A 23 -7.71 6.11 10.87
N ASN A 24 -8.05 5.30 11.86
CA ASN A 24 -7.71 5.54 13.26
C ASN A 24 -6.20 5.50 13.49
N THR A 25 -5.58 4.41 13.03
CA THR A 25 -4.17 4.10 13.23
C THR A 25 -3.27 5.13 12.53
N LEU A 26 -3.67 5.61 11.35
CA LEU A 26 -2.99 6.71 10.66
C LEU A 26 -3.33 8.10 11.24
N GLU A 27 -4.23 8.18 12.23
CA GLU A 27 -4.75 9.42 12.83
C GLU A 27 -5.34 10.38 11.79
N LEU A 28 -5.97 9.83 10.74
CA LEU A 28 -6.68 10.62 9.73
C LEU A 28 -8.09 10.98 10.20
N GLN A 29 -8.72 10.06 10.92
CA GLN A 29 -10.05 10.25 11.48
C GLN A 29 -10.14 9.51 12.82
N ARG A 30 -10.81 10.09 13.81
CA ARG A 30 -11.17 9.37 15.04
C ARG A 30 -12.38 8.49 14.74
N THR A 31 -12.16 7.18 14.79
CA THR A 31 -13.17 6.16 14.50
C THR A 31 -13.37 5.24 15.70
N PRO A 32 -14.47 4.47 15.77
CA PRO A 32 -14.70 3.55 16.89
C PRO A 32 -13.73 2.35 16.91
N HIS A 33 -13.16 1.96 15.76
CA HIS A 33 -12.24 0.82 15.64
C HIS A 33 -10.80 1.26 15.96
N VAL A 34 -10.48 1.32 17.25
CA VAL A 34 -9.15 1.71 17.75
C VAL A 34 -8.17 0.54 17.65
N MET A 35 -8.65 -0.68 17.91
CA MET A 35 -7.91 -1.93 17.83
C MET A 35 -8.48 -2.78 16.69
N TRP A 36 -7.62 -3.54 16.02
CA TRP A 36 -8.02 -4.53 15.02
C TRP A 36 -8.25 -5.88 15.69
N ASP A 37 -9.46 -6.42 15.56
CA ASP A 37 -9.79 -7.78 15.99
C ASP A 37 -9.36 -8.78 14.90
N PRO A 38 -8.38 -9.67 15.14
CA PRO A 38 -7.93 -10.64 14.15
C PRO A 38 -8.97 -11.73 13.84
N THR A 39 -10.12 -11.77 14.54
CA THR A 39 -11.23 -12.68 14.24
C THR A 39 -12.20 -12.15 13.17
N GLU A 40 -12.03 -10.90 12.73
CA GLU A 40 -12.74 -10.32 11.59
C GLU A 40 -12.52 -11.11 10.30
N GLU A 41 -13.48 -11.08 9.38
CA GLU A 41 -13.40 -11.83 8.11
C GLU A 41 -12.29 -11.32 7.16
N PHE A 42 -11.80 -10.10 7.39
CA PHE A 42 -10.77 -9.50 6.55
C PHE A 42 -9.37 -10.01 6.95
N ASP A 43 -8.70 -10.65 6.00
CA ASP A 43 -7.42 -11.33 6.23
C ASP A 43 -6.27 -10.32 6.27
N PHE A 44 -5.89 -9.89 7.47
CA PHE A 44 -4.82 -8.91 7.70
C PHE A 44 -3.65 -9.53 8.46
N ASP A 45 -2.43 -9.28 7.98
CA ASP A 45 -1.21 -9.67 8.68
C ASP A 45 -0.04 -8.69 8.45
N ILE A 46 0.90 -8.68 9.40
CA ILE A 46 2.14 -7.91 9.32
C ILE A 46 3.31 -8.89 9.23
N VAL A 47 4.03 -8.85 8.11
CA VAL A 47 5.12 -9.79 7.80
C VAL A 47 6.49 -9.21 8.08
N ASP A 48 7.48 -10.08 8.19
CA ASP A 48 8.83 -9.70 8.63
C ASP A 48 9.78 -9.34 7.47
N SER A 49 9.41 -9.66 6.23
CA SER A 49 10.25 -9.38 5.05
C SER A 49 9.45 -9.10 3.77
N PRO A 50 10.01 -8.35 2.81
CA PRO A 50 9.37 -8.16 1.51
C PRO A 50 9.28 -9.46 0.69
N GLN A 51 10.18 -10.42 0.92
CA GLN A 51 10.12 -11.76 0.30
C GLN A 51 8.91 -12.55 0.77
N GLU A 52 8.63 -12.52 2.08
CA GLU A 52 7.44 -13.15 2.66
C GLU A 52 6.17 -12.47 2.14
N LEU A 53 6.17 -11.14 2.07
CA LEU A 53 5.07 -10.37 1.50
C LEU A 53 4.78 -10.81 0.05
N GLU A 54 5.80 -10.87 -0.79
CA GLU A 54 5.68 -11.34 -2.17
C GLU A 54 5.16 -12.78 -2.24
N ALA A 55 5.68 -13.68 -1.39
CA ALA A 55 5.28 -15.08 -1.36
C ALA A 55 3.79 -15.26 -0.99
N LEU A 56 3.28 -14.51 -0.02
CA LEU A 56 1.86 -14.52 0.34
C LEU A 56 0.99 -14.00 -0.81
N ILE A 57 1.39 -12.90 -1.44
CA ILE A 57 0.65 -12.33 -2.58
C ILE A 57 0.63 -13.29 -3.77
N ARG A 58 1.74 -13.97 -4.07
CA ARG A 58 1.80 -15.01 -5.10
C ARG A 58 0.97 -16.23 -4.74
N THR A 59 0.93 -16.62 -3.47
CA THR A 59 0.06 -17.71 -3.00
C THR A 59 -1.40 -17.38 -3.25
N ARG A 60 -1.87 -16.19 -2.83
CA ARG A 60 -3.25 -15.74 -3.09
C ARG A 60 -3.57 -15.64 -4.57
N ALA A 61 -2.62 -15.17 -5.39
CA ALA A 61 -2.78 -15.17 -6.84
C ALA A 61 -2.93 -16.61 -7.41
N GLY A 62 -2.15 -17.56 -6.89
CA GLY A 62 -2.22 -18.98 -7.27
C GLY A 62 -3.53 -19.67 -6.89
N GLU A 63 -4.21 -19.18 -5.85
CA GLU A 63 -5.56 -19.61 -5.45
C GLU A 63 -6.67 -19.05 -6.36
N GLY A 64 -6.32 -18.21 -7.34
CA GLY A 64 -7.25 -17.60 -8.30
C GLY A 64 -7.78 -16.24 -7.88
N TYR A 65 -7.26 -15.65 -6.79
CA TYR A 65 -7.60 -14.29 -6.38
C TYR A 65 -6.79 -13.23 -7.15
N SER A 66 -7.36 -12.04 -7.32
CA SER A 66 -6.57 -10.89 -7.76
C SER A 66 -5.71 -10.37 -6.61
N ALA A 67 -4.39 -10.37 -6.76
CA ALA A 67 -3.48 -9.96 -5.70
C ALA A 67 -2.35 -9.07 -6.23
N ARG A 68 -2.02 -7.99 -5.53
CA ARG A 68 -1.04 -7.00 -6.02
C ARG A 68 -0.14 -6.46 -4.92
N LEU A 69 1.14 -6.32 -5.24
CA LEU A 69 2.12 -5.60 -4.44
C LEU A 69 2.03 -4.10 -4.73
N THR A 70 2.10 -3.29 -3.69
CA THR A 70 2.16 -1.83 -3.77
C THR A 70 3.16 -1.30 -2.75
N ALA A 71 3.59 -0.06 -2.93
CA ALA A 71 4.51 0.57 -1.98
C ALA A 71 4.30 2.08 -1.89
N GLY A 72 4.72 2.65 -0.76
CA GLY A 72 4.94 4.09 -0.64
C GLY A 72 5.95 4.59 -1.67
N PHE A 73 5.87 5.86 -2.05
CA PHE A 73 6.66 6.41 -3.16
C PHE A 73 8.09 6.79 -2.70
N CYS A 74 8.86 5.81 -2.22
CA CYS A 74 10.20 5.98 -1.66
C CYS A 74 11.35 5.75 -2.66
N TRP A 75 11.04 5.19 -3.84
CA TRP A 75 12.03 4.84 -4.86
C TRP A 75 11.83 5.62 -6.15
N SER A 76 12.91 5.77 -6.92
CA SER A 76 12.84 6.40 -8.24
C SER A 76 11.84 5.65 -9.11
N TRP A 77 11.18 6.33 -10.04
CA TRP A 77 10.34 5.67 -11.04
C TRP A 77 10.95 5.91 -12.40
N SER A 78 11.76 4.96 -12.85
CA SER A 78 12.48 5.02 -14.12
C SER A 78 11.52 4.83 -15.29
N ASN A 79 11.89 5.36 -16.46
CA ASN A 79 11.19 5.03 -17.71
C ASN A 79 11.57 3.62 -18.16
N PRO A 80 10.74 2.92 -18.95
CA PRO A 80 11.14 1.67 -19.57
C PRO A 80 12.46 1.81 -20.33
N ARG A 81 13.28 0.76 -20.25
CA ARG A 81 14.55 0.67 -21.00
C ARG A 81 14.29 0.66 -22.51
N PRO A 82 15.31 0.92 -23.36
CA PRO A 82 15.16 0.87 -24.81
C PRO A 82 14.62 -0.46 -25.34
N ASP A 83 14.84 -1.57 -24.63
CA ASP A 83 14.34 -2.90 -24.96
C ASP A 83 12.86 -3.15 -24.54
N GLY A 84 12.27 -2.22 -23.78
CA GLY A 84 10.90 -2.25 -23.27
C GLY A 84 10.77 -2.86 -21.86
N THR A 85 11.86 -3.31 -21.25
CA THR A 85 11.87 -3.82 -19.87
C THR A 85 11.81 -2.69 -18.84
N LEU A 86 11.47 -3.02 -17.60
CA LEU A 86 11.40 -2.06 -16.49
C LEU A 86 12.64 -2.20 -15.60
N GLU A 87 13.09 -1.09 -15.02
CA GLU A 87 14.16 -1.07 -14.00
C GLU A 87 13.60 -1.58 -12.67
N SER A 88 14.37 -2.39 -11.94
CA SER A 88 14.03 -2.85 -10.58
C SER A 88 14.27 -1.74 -9.56
N ASP A 89 13.51 -0.65 -9.68
CA ASP A 89 13.69 0.56 -8.88
C ASP A 89 13.33 0.37 -7.41
N VAL A 90 12.30 -0.45 -7.10
CA VAL A 90 11.89 -0.71 -5.71
C VAL A 90 12.88 -1.69 -5.12
N VAL A 91 13.66 -1.24 -4.15
CA VAL A 91 14.75 -2.02 -3.54
C VAL A 91 14.65 -1.97 -2.01
N VAL A 92 14.52 -3.13 -1.39
CA VAL A 92 14.46 -3.31 0.07
C VAL A 92 15.46 -4.40 0.46
N GLY A 93 16.62 -4.00 0.99
CA GLY A 93 17.72 -4.93 1.23
C GLY A 93 18.14 -5.63 -0.07
N ASP A 94 18.13 -6.96 -0.07
CA ASP A 94 18.44 -7.79 -1.24
C ASP A 94 17.21 -8.07 -2.14
N TRP A 95 16.01 -7.64 -1.72
CA TRP A 95 14.79 -7.77 -2.51
C TRP A 95 14.64 -6.59 -3.46
N SER A 96 14.21 -6.85 -4.70
CA SER A 96 13.88 -5.78 -5.64
C SER A 96 12.82 -6.18 -6.66
N MET A 97 12.02 -5.23 -7.11
CA MET A 97 11.01 -5.41 -8.15
C MET A 97 10.80 -4.10 -8.92
N PRO A 98 10.44 -4.12 -10.22
CA PRO A 98 10.11 -2.89 -10.92
C PRO A 98 8.81 -2.28 -10.40
N TRP A 99 8.72 -0.95 -10.47
CA TRP A 99 7.42 -0.28 -10.42
C TRP A 99 6.55 -0.71 -11.60
N ASN A 100 5.24 -0.47 -11.48
CA ASN A 100 4.35 -0.56 -12.62
C ASN A 100 4.75 0.39 -13.74
N ALA A 101 4.39 0.06 -14.98
CA ALA A 101 4.67 0.94 -16.11
C ALA A 101 3.98 2.31 -15.91
N LYS A 102 4.67 3.40 -16.28
CA LYS A 102 4.09 4.75 -16.26
C LYS A 102 2.90 4.87 -17.22
N PRO A 103 1.92 5.76 -16.94
CA PRO A 103 0.79 5.98 -17.84
C PRO A 103 1.22 6.40 -19.27
N ASP A 104 2.31 7.15 -19.40
CA ASP A 104 2.89 7.62 -20.64
C ASP A 104 4.05 6.75 -21.15
N ALA A 105 4.23 5.55 -20.58
CA ALA A 105 5.25 4.59 -21.02
C ALA A 105 5.09 4.26 -22.52
N GLY A 106 6.21 4.32 -23.24
CA GLY A 106 6.28 4.01 -24.66
C GLY A 106 6.21 2.50 -24.94
N ARG A 107 7.27 1.97 -25.55
CA ARG A 107 7.34 0.53 -25.86
C ARG A 107 7.55 -0.28 -24.57
N LEU A 108 6.72 -1.29 -24.35
CA LEU A 108 6.84 -2.26 -23.26
C LEU A 108 7.19 -3.64 -23.84
N ALA A 109 7.99 -4.41 -23.12
CA ALA A 109 8.31 -5.79 -23.45
C ALA A 109 7.08 -6.69 -23.28
N ALA A 110 7.09 -7.88 -23.90
CA ALA A 110 6.02 -8.85 -23.77
C ALA A 110 5.83 -9.26 -22.30
N GLY A 111 4.57 -9.38 -21.87
CA GLY A 111 4.23 -9.72 -20.48
C GLY A 111 4.21 -8.53 -19.51
N ILE A 112 4.56 -7.31 -19.96
CA ILE A 112 4.49 -6.11 -19.13
C ILE A 112 3.22 -5.33 -19.48
N PRO A 113 2.19 -5.30 -18.59
CA PRO A 113 1.00 -4.52 -18.84
C PRO A 113 1.27 -3.01 -18.82
N LYS A 114 0.43 -2.27 -19.55
CA LYS A 114 0.31 -0.81 -19.39
C LYS A 114 -0.28 -0.50 -18.01
N SER A 115 -0.04 0.72 -17.50
CA SER A 115 -0.54 1.17 -16.19
C SER A 115 -2.02 0.85 -15.94
N ASN A 116 -2.89 1.04 -16.94
CA ASN A 116 -4.33 0.84 -16.78
C ASN A 116 -4.77 -0.63 -16.71
N TYR A 117 -3.87 -1.57 -17.01
CA TYR A 117 -4.11 -3.00 -16.93
C TYR A 117 -3.28 -3.67 -15.82
N TRP A 118 -2.45 -2.92 -15.09
CA TRP A 118 -1.58 -3.46 -14.05
C TRP A 118 -2.36 -4.28 -13.00
N ALA A 119 -3.52 -3.79 -12.55
CA ALA A 119 -4.30 -4.47 -11.51
C ALA A 119 -5.01 -5.74 -11.99
N SER A 120 -5.24 -5.92 -13.30
CA SER A 120 -6.04 -7.03 -13.85
C SER A 120 -5.22 -8.02 -14.67
N ASP A 121 -4.15 -7.58 -15.33
CA ASP A 121 -3.28 -8.43 -16.15
C ASP A 121 -2.32 -9.25 -15.27
N ALA A 122 -2.10 -10.52 -15.62
CA ALA A 122 -1.23 -11.42 -14.87
C ALA A 122 0.21 -10.89 -14.72
N GLY A 123 0.72 -10.18 -15.72
CA GLY A 123 2.05 -9.56 -15.67
C GLY A 123 2.18 -8.44 -14.64
N GLY A 124 1.06 -7.95 -14.09
CA GLY A 124 1.07 -6.98 -12.99
C GLY A 124 1.56 -7.55 -11.66
N LEU A 125 1.59 -8.89 -11.51
CA LEU A 125 2.15 -9.56 -10.34
C LEU A 125 3.68 -9.41 -10.24
N GLU A 126 4.35 -9.15 -11.38
CA GLU A 126 5.80 -8.91 -11.46
C GLU A 126 6.16 -7.42 -11.27
N GLN A 127 5.23 -6.62 -10.76
CA GLN A 127 5.36 -5.17 -10.62
C GLN A 127 4.80 -4.69 -9.29
N VAL A 128 5.43 -3.66 -8.72
CA VAL A 128 4.92 -2.93 -7.57
C VAL A 128 4.06 -1.77 -8.07
N GLY A 129 2.81 -1.67 -7.62
CA GLY A 129 1.94 -0.53 -7.92
C GLY A 129 2.27 0.69 -7.05
N CYS A 130 2.37 1.85 -7.68
CA CYS A 130 2.38 3.12 -6.95
C CYS A 130 0.95 3.63 -6.67
N VAL A 131 0.83 4.59 -5.73
CA VAL A 131 -0.46 5.18 -5.34
C VAL A 131 -1.26 5.73 -6.52
N TYR A 132 -0.59 6.34 -7.51
CA TYR A 132 -1.22 6.92 -8.69
C TYR A 132 -1.94 5.90 -9.57
N THR A 133 -1.44 4.66 -9.57
CA THR A 133 -2.06 3.56 -10.30
C THR A 133 -3.08 2.84 -9.42
N ALA A 134 -2.74 2.57 -8.15
CA ALA A 134 -3.62 1.85 -7.22
C ALA A 134 -4.93 2.60 -6.90
N GLN A 135 -4.95 3.94 -6.97
CA GLN A 135 -6.12 4.75 -6.60
C GLN A 135 -7.37 4.45 -7.45
N GLY A 136 -7.22 3.88 -8.65
CA GLY A 136 -8.31 3.53 -9.55
C GLY A 136 -8.72 2.06 -9.55
N PHE A 137 -8.08 1.22 -8.74
CA PHE A 137 -8.30 -0.22 -8.76
C PHE A 137 -8.62 -0.79 -7.38
N GLU A 138 -9.31 -1.92 -7.41
CA GLU A 138 -9.50 -2.81 -6.27
C GLU A 138 -9.08 -4.21 -6.72
N TYR A 139 -8.60 -5.00 -5.77
CA TYR A 139 -8.18 -6.38 -5.95
C TYR A 139 -8.45 -7.14 -4.66
N ASP A 140 -8.54 -8.46 -4.71
CA ASP A 140 -8.87 -9.28 -3.56
C ASP A 140 -7.84 -9.11 -2.43
N TYR A 141 -6.54 -9.18 -2.74
CA TYR A 141 -5.46 -9.11 -1.75
C TYR A 141 -4.42 -8.02 -2.04
N ALA A 142 -4.17 -7.17 -1.04
CA ALA A 142 -3.14 -6.14 -1.09
C ALA A 142 -1.88 -6.59 -0.38
N GLY A 143 -0.72 -6.42 -1.02
CA GLY A 143 0.56 -6.43 -0.33
C GLY A 143 1.11 -5.02 -0.31
N VAL A 144 1.46 -4.49 0.86
CA VAL A 144 1.93 -3.11 1.01
C VAL A 144 3.32 -3.08 1.62
N ILE A 145 4.26 -2.50 0.89
CA ILE A 145 5.57 -2.11 1.43
C ILE A 145 5.42 -0.70 1.99
N PHE A 146 5.43 -0.61 3.32
CA PHE A 146 5.39 0.64 4.06
C PHE A 146 6.82 1.18 4.20
N GLY A 147 7.13 2.18 3.37
CA GLY A 147 8.46 2.78 3.27
C GLY A 147 8.74 3.81 4.37
N ARG A 148 9.91 4.43 4.28
CA ARG A 148 10.45 5.33 5.32
C ARG A 148 10.01 6.78 5.20
N ASP A 149 9.23 7.12 4.18
CA ASP A 149 8.69 8.47 3.98
C ASP A 149 7.66 8.89 5.05
N LEU A 150 7.10 7.93 5.79
CA LEU A 150 6.27 8.20 6.96
C LEU A 150 6.64 7.20 8.06
N VAL A 151 6.88 7.68 9.27
CA VAL A 151 7.23 6.80 10.41
C VAL A 151 6.49 7.22 11.66
N TYR A 152 6.24 6.27 12.55
CA TYR A 152 5.69 6.54 13.87
C TYR A 152 6.80 6.61 14.92
N ARG A 153 6.72 7.60 15.81
CA ARG A 153 7.63 7.78 16.94
C ARG A 153 6.79 7.96 18.21
N PRO A 154 6.91 7.08 19.23
CA PRO A 154 6.00 7.09 20.39
C PRO A 154 5.82 8.42 21.14
N ARG A 155 6.79 9.34 21.07
CA ARG A 155 6.73 10.65 21.72
C ARG A 155 6.30 11.79 20.80
N GLU A 156 6.35 11.58 19.49
CA GLU A 156 6.14 12.62 18.48
C GLU A 156 4.89 12.32 17.60
N GLY A 157 4.42 11.08 17.60
CA GLY A 157 3.37 10.60 16.71
C GLY A 157 3.90 10.31 15.31
N TRP A 158 3.08 10.61 14.31
CA TRP A 158 3.44 10.45 12.90
C TRP A 158 4.40 11.54 12.41
N VAL A 159 5.57 11.12 11.94
CA VAL A 159 6.63 11.98 11.40
C VAL A 159 6.82 11.66 9.92
N GLY A 160 6.53 12.65 9.07
CA GLY A 160 6.86 12.55 7.65
C GLY A 160 8.34 12.85 7.40
N GLN A 161 8.99 12.05 6.54
CA GLN A 161 10.40 12.20 6.17
C GLN A 161 10.55 12.45 4.65
N PRO A 162 10.40 13.71 4.19
CA PRO A 162 10.43 14.07 2.77
C PRO A 162 11.66 13.60 2.01
N GLU A 163 12.80 13.46 2.69
CA GLU A 163 14.07 13.00 2.14
C GLU A 163 14.02 11.56 1.60
N TYR A 164 13.16 10.71 2.17
CA TYR A 164 12.95 9.34 1.69
C TYR A 164 11.89 9.27 0.58
N SER A 165 11.06 10.29 0.40
CA SER A 165 10.09 10.33 -0.69
C SER A 165 10.72 10.76 -2.01
N LYS A 166 10.34 10.07 -3.09
CA LYS A 166 10.65 10.41 -4.48
C LYS A 166 9.46 11.03 -5.20
N ASP A 167 8.38 11.29 -4.48
CA ASP A 167 7.19 11.95 -5.01
C ASP A 167 7.42 13.46 -5.08
N ASN A 168 7.78 13.93 -6.27
CA ASN A 168 8.02 15.34 -6.52
C ASN A 168 6.75 16.19 -6.33
N VAL A 169 5.54 15.64 -6.52
CA VAL A 169 4.29 16.38 -6.34
C VAL A 169 4.06 16.62 -4.86
N VAL A 170 4.11 15.57 -4.05
CA VAL A 170 3.94 15.65 -2.60
C VAL A 170 5.03 16.52 -1.96
N ARG A 171 6.29 16.38 -2.41
CA ARG A 171 7.41 17.20 -1.94
C ARG A 171 7.28 18.69 -2.32
N ARG A 172 6.78 19.01 -3.51
CA ARG A 172 6.61 20.41 -3.96
C ARG A 172 5.34 21.06 -3.40
N ALA A 173 4.31 20.27 -3.10
CA ALA A 173 3.02 20.76 -2.65
C ALA A 173 3.07 21.48 -1.29
N ARG A 174 4.17 21.40 -0.52
CA ARG A 174 4.13 21.82 0.90
C ARG A 174 5.34 22.64 1.36
N ARG A 175 5.04 23.80 1.97
CA ARG A 175 5.91 24.57 2.87
C ARG A 175 5.66 24.03 4.30
N GLY A 176 6.44 23.05 4.77
CA GLY A 176 6.38 22.51 6.15
C GLY A 176 6.16 20.99 6.27
N SER A 177 6.74 20.36 7.29
CA SER A 177 6.80 18.90 7.51
C SER A 177 5.48 18.25 7.94
N VAL A 178 4.70 18.91 8.80
CA VAL A 178 3.35 18.46 9.22
C VAL A 178 2.48 18.22 8.00
N LEU A 179 2.58 19.17 7.08
CA LEU A 179 1.83 19.13 5.87
C LEU A 179 2.32 17.85 5.09
N PHE A 180 3.62 17.61 4.93
CA PHE A 180 4.06 16.41 4.21
C PHE A 180 3.51 15.09 4.79
N ALA A 181 3.48 14.95 6.12
CA ALA A 181 2.97 13.76 6.81
C ALA A 181 1.52 13.43 6.44
N ASP A 182 0.61 14.40 6.43
CA ASP A 182 -0.81 14.14 6.11
C ASP A 182 -1.01 13.58 4.70
N LEU A 183 -0.28 14.11 3.71
CA LEU A 183 -0.39 13.62 2.34
C LEU A 183 0.06 12.16 2.24
N VAL A 184 1.17 11.83 2.89
CA VAL A 184 1.69 10.46 2.89
C VAL A 184 0.78 9.52 3.69
N LYS A 185 0.15 9.99 4.78
CA LYS A 185 -0.91 9.23 5.48
C LYS A 185 -2.07 8.88 4.54
N HIS A 186 -2.55 9.84 3.75
CA HIS A 186 -3.60 9.57 2.76
C HIS A 186 -3.14 8.58 1.68
N THR A 187 -1.88 8.66 1.24
CA THR A 187 -1.28 7.65 0.35
C THR A 187 -1.34 6.26 0.96
N TYR A 188 -0.87 6.07 2.20
CA TYR A 188 -0.92 4.75 2.85
C TYR A 188 -2.35 4.29 3.15
N ARG A 189 -3.28 5.18 3.51
CA ARG A 189 -4.70 4.84 3.61
C ARG A 189 -5.20 4.23 2.30
N VAL A 190 -4.88 4.84 1.16
CA VAL A 190 -5.26 4.30 -0.16
C VAL A 190 -4.66 2.91 -0.35
N LEU A 191 -3.35 2.73 -0.16
CA LEU A 191 -2.68 1.46 -0.42
C LEU A 191 -3.19 0.32 0.47
N LEU A 192 -3.33 0.57 1.78
CA LEU A 192 -3.77 -0.41 2.76
C LEU A 192 -5.21 -0.86 2.50
N THR A 193 -6.07 0.01 1.96
CA THR A 193 -7.52 -0.23 1.85
C THR A 193 -8.00 -0.61 0.44
N ARG A 194 -7.07 -1.01 -0.46
CA ARG A 194 -7.43 -1.54 -1.80
C ARG A 194 -7.74 -3.03 -1.85
N GLY A 195 -7.31 -3.78 -0.84
CA GLY A 195 -7.68 -5.18 -0.67
C GLY A 195 -9.17 -5.30 -0.34
N LEU A 196 -9.89 -6.16 -1.05
CA LEU A 196 -11.30 -6.46 -0.78
C LEU A 196 -11.47 -7.60 0.23
N ARG A 197 -10.50 -8.51 0.30
CA ARG A 197 -10.50 -9.70 1.16
C ARG A 197 -9.39 -9.69 2.20
N GLY A 198 -8.24 -9.11 1.87
CA GLY A 198 -7.10 -9.07 2.78
C GLY A 198 -6.03 -8.07 2.42
N CYS A 199 -5.17 -7.80 3.40
CA CYS A 199 -4.04 -6.88 3.28
C CYS A 199 -2.86 -7.39 4.12
N TYR A 200 -1.71 -7.57 3.50
CA TYR A 200 -0.46 -7.93 4.16
C TYR A 200 0.50 -6.75 4.08
N VAL A 201 1.22 -6.47 5.16
CA VAL A 201 2.07 -5.28 5.23
C VAL A 201 3.47 -5.65 5.71
N TYR A 202 4.48 -5.19 4.98
CA TYR A 202 5.85 -5.15 5.44
C TYR A 202 6.22 -3.70 5.76
N PHE A 203 6.89 -3.47 6.89
CA PHE A 203 7.37 -2.15 7.30
C PHE A 203 8.90 -2.10 7.25
N GLU A 204 9.46 -1.10 6.57
CA GLU A 204 10.90 -0.83 6.63
C GLU A 204 11.36 -0.25 7.97
N ASP A 205 10.46 0.44 8.69
CA ASP A 205 10.74 1.07 9.98
C ASP A 205 10.15 0.24 11.13
N GLY A 206 11.03 -0.37 11.94
CA GLY A 206 10.66 -1.22 13.08
C GLY A 206 9.73 -0.54 14.08
N PRO A 207 10.01 0.69 14.56
CA PRO A 207 9.09 1.39 15.47
C PRO A 207 7.69 1.64 14.88
N THR A 208 7.59 1.81 13.56
CA THR A 208 6.30 1.92 12.87
C THR A 208 5.56 0.58 12.83
N ARG A 209 6.28 -0.51 12.56
CA ARG A 209 5.77 -1.88 12.69
C ARG A 209 5.21 -2.14 14.09
N ASP A 210 6.00 -1.83 15.12
CA ASP A 210 5.65 -2.05 16.52
C ASP A 210 4.42 -1.22 16.92
N TYR A 211 4.29 0.00 16.40
CA TYR A 211 3.08 0.80 16.58
C TYR A 211 1.86 0.10 15.98
N PHE A 212 1.91 -0.33 14.72
CA PHE A 212 0.78 -1.06 14.11
C PHE A 212 0.44 -2.35 14.86
N LEU A 213 1.43 -3.12 15.28
CA LEU A 213 1.22 -4.33 16.11
C LEU A 213 0.54 -3.99 17.44
N SER A 214 0.89 -2.87 18.08
CA SER A 214 0.22 -2.40 19.31
C SER A 214 -1.24 -2.00 19.13
N ARG A 215 -1.72 -1.93 17.88
CA ARG A 215 -3.10 -1.60 17.48
C ARG A 215 -3.88 -2.82 17.03
N ILE A 216 -3.35 -4.03 17.26
CA ILE A 216 -4.02 -5.30 17.00
C ILE A 216 -4.36 -5.94 18.34
N GLU A 217 -5.57 -6.49 18.47
CA GLU A 217 -5.95 -7.23 19.67
C GLU A 217 -5.08 -8.48 19.80
N HIS A 218 -4.33 -8.55 20.90
CA HIS A 218 -3.71 -9.80 21.31
C HIS A 218 -4.80 -10.57 22.03
N GLY A 219 -5.37 -11.58 21.38
CA GLY A 219 -6.35 -12.46 22.01
C GLY A 219 -5.83 -12.89 23.38
N THR A 220 -6.54 -12.52 24.45
CA THR A 220 -6.41 -13.25 25.71
C THR A 220 -6.85 -14.66 25.38
N ALA A 221 -5.89 -15.57 25.24
CA ALA A 221 -6.18 -16.99 25.17
C ALA A 221 -7.13 -17.32 26.34
N PRO A 222 -8.29 -17.95 26.09
CA PRO A 222 -9.19 -18.38 27.16
C PRO A 222 -8.51 -19.39 28.09
#